data_AF-A0A7C9A675-F1
#
_entry.id   AF-A0A7C9A675-F1
#
_cell.length_a   1.000
_cell.length_b   1.000
_cell.length_c   1.000
_cell.angle_alpha   90.00
_cell.angle_beta   90.00
_cell.angle_gamma   90.00
#
_symmetry.space_group_name_H-M   'P 1'
#
loop_
_entity.id
_entity.type
_entity.pdbx_description
1 polymer ?
#
loop_
_entity_poly.entity_id
_entity_poly.type
_entity_poly.pdbx_seq_one_letter_code
_entity_poly.pdbx_strand_id
1 'polypeptide(L)'
;MEAKGKRSSDNLPPGFRFHPTDEELIIYYLKNQAMSKPCPVSIIPEVDIYKFDPWQLPEKAEFGENEWYFFTPRDRKYPNGIRPNRATVSGYWKATGTDKAIYSG
;
A
#
# COMPACT_ATOMS: atom_id res chain seq x y z
N MET A 1 -17.61 11.39 -16.25
CA MET A 1 -17.71 9.93 -16.50
C MET A 1 -16.30 9.40 -16.41
N GLU A 2 -15.90 8.88 -15.25
CA GLU A 2 -14.53 8.42 -15.04
C GLU A 2 -14.37 7.02 -15.61
N ALA A 3 -13.45 6.86 -16.55
CA ALA A 3 -13.14 5.58 -17.14
C ALA A 3 -12.45 4.71 -16.08
N LYS A 4 -13.15 3.69 -15.57
CA LYS A 4 -12.52 2.58 -14.84
C LYS A 4 -11.55 1.88 -15.80
N GLY A 5 -10.26 2.21 -15.71
CA GLY A 5 -9.19 1.52 -16.41
C GLY A 5 -9.22 0.02 -16.09
N LYS A 6 -9.15 -0.79 -17.14
CA LYS A 6 -9.24 -2.25 -17.08
C LYS A 6 -7.99 -2.84 -16.37
N ARG A 7 -8.24 -3.81 -15.48
CA ARG A 7 -7.29 -4.40 -14.52
C ARG A 7 -6.05 -4.99 -15.21
N SER A 8 -4.87 -4.70 -14.65
CA SER A 8 -3.54 -5.06 -15.15
C SER A 8 -3.19 -6.55 -15.02
N SER A 9 -4.00 -7.35 -14.33
CA SER A 9 -3.80 -8.81 -14.20
C SER A 9 -4.06 -9.60 -15.49
N ASP A 10 -4.95 -9.11 -16.35
CA ASP A 10 -5.49 -9.90 -17.48
C ASP A 10 -4.49 -10.08 -18.63
N ASN A 11 -3.33 -9.40 -18.58
CA ASN A 11 -2.31 -9.42 -19.63
C ASN A 11 -0.98 -10.07 -19.18
N LEU A 12 -0.93 -10.64 -17.97
CA LEU A 12 0.30 -11.23 -17.45
C LEU A 12 0.33 -12.74 -17.69
N PRO A 13 1.50 -13.32 -18.08
CA PRO A 13 1.63 -14.76 -18.24
C PRO A 13 1.30 -15.50 -16.92
N PRO A 14 0.78 -16.74 -17.00
CA PRO A 14 0.57 -17.57 -15.81
C PRO A 14 1.84 -17.69 -14.97
N GLY A 15 1.69 -17.52 -13.66
CA GLY A 15 2.81 -17.59 -12.69
C GLY A 15 3.51 -16.26 -12.42
N PHE A 16 3.23 -15.20 -13.20
CA PHE A 16 3.71 -13.86 -12.86
C PHE A 16 3.01 -13.36 -11.58
N ARG A 17 3.79 -12.85 -10.63
CA ARG A 17 3.29 -12.31 -9.37
C ARG A 17 3.93 -10.98 -9.08
N PHE A 18 3.20 -10.12 -8.39
CA PHE A 18 3.77 -8.93 -7.79
C PHE A 18 4.54 -9.33 -6.55
N HIS A 19 5.87 -9.33 -6.67
CA HIS A 19 6.78 -9.70 -5.60
C HIS A 19 7.97 -8.72 -5.57
N PRO A 20 7.71 -7.43 -5.27
CA PRO A 20 8.73 -6.39 -5.29
C PRO A 20 9.68 -6.53 -4.10
N THR A 21 10.92 -6.08 -4.27
CA THR A 21 11.87 -5.84 -3.19
C THR A 21 11.49 -4.59 -2.39
N ASP A 22 12.04 -4.46 -1.17
CA ASP A 22 11.90 -3.26 -0.33
C ASP A 22 12.29 -1.99 -1.10
N GLU A 23 13.39 -2.05 -1.85
CA GLU A 23 13.89 -0.93 -2.65
C GLU A 23 12.90 -0.55 -3.76
N GLU A 24 12.38 -1.53 -4.49
CA GLU A 24 11.43 -1.29 -5.58
C GLU A 24 10.12 -0.67 -5.07
N LEU A 25 9.61 -1.14 -3.92
CA LEU A 25 8.43 -0.54 -3.27
C LEU A 25 8.64 0.94 -2.94
N ILE A 26 9.82 1.30 -2.43
CA ILE A 26 10.10 2.68 -2.04
C ILE A 26 10.36 3.57 -3.26
N ILE A 27 11.24 3.14 -4.16
CA ILE A 27 11.72 3.98 -5.27
C ILE A 27 10.69 4.13 -6.37
N TYR A 28 10.05 3.02 -6.79
CA TYR A 28 9.19 3.02 -7.97
C TYR A 28 7.72 3.18 -7.67
N TYR A 29 7.28 2.82 -6.46
CA TYR A 29 5.87 2.91 -6.06
C TYR A 29 5.64 4.08 -5.10
N LEU A 30 6.15 4.02 -3.86
CA LEU A 30 5.85 5.02 -2.84
C LEU A 30 6.34 6.43 -3.20
N LYS A 31 7.58 6.55 -3.68
CA LYS A 31 8.14 7.84 -4.11
C LYS A 31 7.37 8.42 -5.29
N ASN A 32 7.01 7.60 -6.27
CA ASN A 32 6.24 8.05 -7.42
C ASN A 32 4.84 8.52 -6.99
N GLN A 33 4.15 7.73 -6.16
CA GLN A 33 2.86 8.11 -5.60
C GLN A 33 2.92 9.43 -4.83
N ALA A 34 3.93 9.61 -3.96
CA ALA A 34 4.11 10.84 -3.18
C ALA A 34 4.44 12.07 -4.05
N MET A 35 5.03 11.86 -5.23
CA MET A 35 5.36 12.91 -6.20
C MET A 35 4.29 13.06 -7.29
N SER A 36 3.16 12.36 -7.19
CA SER A 36 2.12 12.29 -8.23
C SER A 36 2.67 11.91 -9.61
N LYS A 37 3.67 11.01 -9.63
CA LYS A 37 4.26 10.43 -10.85
C LYS A 37 3.63 9.07 -11.14
N PRO A 38 3.55 8.64 -12.41
CA PRO A 38 3.07 7.31 -12.76
C PRO A 38 3.89 6.20 -12.09
N CYS A 39 3.21 5.21 -11.51
CA CYS A 39 3.84 3.96 -11.09
C CYS A 39 4.07 3.05 -12.32
N PRO A 40 5.06 2.12 -12.29
CA PRO A 40 5.28 1.18 -13.40
C PRO A 40 4.02 0.38 -13.76
N VAL A 41 3.25 -0.01 -12.75
CA VAL A 41 1.94 -0.66 -12.91
C VAL A 41 1.00 -0.12 -11.83
N SER A 42 -0.23 0.22 -12.20
CA SER A 42 -1.29 0.61 -11.27
C SER A 42 -1.94 -0.63 -10.64
N ILE A 43 -1.29 -1.20 -9.62
CA ILE A 43 -1.76 -2.40 -8.89
C ILE A 43 -1.93 -2.17 -7.39
N ILE A 44 -1.39 -1.07 -6.86
CA ILE A 44 -1.49 -0.69 -5.44
C ILE A 44 -2.61 0.36 -5.32
N PRO A 45 -3.79 0.02 -4.80
CA PRO A 45 -4.87 0.98 -4.64
C PRO A 45 -4.63 1.93 -3.45
N GLU A 46 -5.25 3.11 -3.52
CA GLU A 46 -5.36 4.03 -2.39
C GLU A 46 -6.50 3.59 -1.46
N VAL A 47 -6.17 3.22 -0.23
CA VAL A 47 -7.12 2.78 0.80
C VAL A 47 -6.67 3.33 2.15
N ASP A 48 -7.58 3.98 2.87
CA ASP A 48 -7.37 4.33 4.27
C ASP A 48 -7.52 3.08 5.14
N ILE A 49 -6.41 2.35 5.32
CA ILE A 49 -6.42 1.04 5.99
C ILE A 49 -6.81 1.13 7.47
N TYR A 50 -6.75 2.32 8.07
CA TYR A 50 -7.13 2.55 9.46
C TYR A 50 -8.65 2.63 9.65
N LYS A 51 -9.45 2.69 8.57
CA LYS A 51 -10.91 2.63 8.63
C LYS A 51 -11.49 1.23 8.51
N PHE A 52 -10.64 0.21 8.42
CA PHE A 52 -11.06 -1.17 8.23
C PHE A 52 -10.36 -2.09 9.22
N ASP A 53 -11.00 -3.20 9.52
CA ASP A 53 -10.33 -4.29 10.20
C ASP A 53 -9.51 -5.13 9.19
N PRO A 54 -8.40 -5.77 9.62
CA PRO A 54 -7.45 -6.39 8.70
C PRO A 54 -8.07 -7.43 7.75
N TRP A 55 -9.06 -8.20 8.23
CA TRP A 55 -9.77 -9.22 7.42
C TRP A 55 -10.67 -8.64 6.32
N GLN A 56 -10.95 -7.33 6.36
CA GLN A 56 -11.71 -6.64 5.31
C GLN A 56 -10.81 -6.08 4.20
N LEU A 57 -9.50 -5.95 4.46
CA LEU A 57 -8.55 -5.37 3.50
C LEU A 57 -8.38 -6.19 2.22
N PRO A 58 -8.38 -7.55 2.23
CA PRO A 58 -8.27 -8.33 0.99
C PRO A 58 -9.33 -7.97 -0.06
N GLU A 59 -10.56 -7.66 0.36
CA GLU A 59 -11.64 -7.24 -0.54
C GLU A 59 -11.43 -5.85 -1.16
N LYS A 60 -10.47 -5.07 -0.63
CA LYS A 60 -10.11 -3.74 -1.13
C LYS A 60 -8.91 -3.76 -2.06
N ALA A 61 -8.20 -4.88 -2.14
CA ALA A 61 -7.07 -5.01 -3.03
C ALA A 61 -7.52 -5.25 -4.48
N GLU A 62 -6.75 -4.74 -5.43
CA GLU A 62 -6.97 -5.01 -6.86
C GLU A 62 -6.18 -6.21 -7.37
N PHE A 63 -5.11 -6.57 -6.66
CA PHE A 63 -4.17 -7.65 -6.99
C PHE A 63 -3.58 -8.25 -5.72
N GLY A 64 -3.19 -9.53 -5.78
CA GLY A 64 -2.56 -10.24 -4.67
C GLY A 64 -3.37 -11.45 -4.20
N GLU A 65 -2.67 -12.55 -3.88
CA GLU A 65 -3.26 -13.80 -3.38
C GLU A 65 -3.12 -13.90 -1.86
N ASN A 66 -1.89 -13.81 -1.36
CA ASN A 66 -1.55 -13.98 0.06
C ASN A 66 -1.05 -12.69 0.72
N GLU A 67 -0.69 -11.69 -0.09
CA GLU A 67 -0.14 -10.41 0.34
C GLU A 67 -0.82 -9.30 -0.45
N TRP A 68 -1.10 -8.19 0.24
CA TRP A 68 -1.79 -7.05 -0.35
C TRP A 68 -1.05 -5.76 0.01
N TYR A 69 -0.99 -4.86 -0.97
CA TYR A 69 -0.30 -3.59 -0.86
C TYR A 69 -1.31 -2.46 -0.99
N PHE A 70 -1.17 -1.43 -0.17
CA PHE A 70 -2.05 -0.26 -0.16
C PHE A 70 -1.25 1.02 0.01
N PHE A 71 -1.66 2.07 -0.68
CA PHE A 71 -1.30 3.42 -0.29
C PHE A 71 -2.31 3.93 0.72
N THR A 72 -1.84 4.31 1.91
CA THR A 72 -2.70 4.85 2.97
C THR A 72 -2.24 6.26 3.36
N PRO A 73 -3.17 7.18 3.65
CA PRO A 73 -2.82 8.43 4.31
C PRO A 73 -2.05 8.18 5.61
N ARG A 74 -1.04 9.01 5.85
CA ARG A 74 -0.26 8.95 7.10
C ARG A 74 -0.80 9.99 8.08
N ASP A 75 -1.85 9.63 8.80
CA ASP A 75 -2.44 10.49 9.83
C ASP A 75 -1.59 10.52 11.10
N ARG A 76 -1.49 11.70 11.71
CA ARG A 76 -0.80 11.88 13.00
C ARG A 76 -1.80 11.69 14.14
N LYS A 77 -1.41 10.95 15.18
CA LYS A 77 -2.23 10.78 16.39
C LYS A 77 -2.40 12.10 17.16
N TYR A 78 -1.41 12.97 17.11
CA TYR A 78 -1.41 14.27 17.76
C TYR A 78 -1.01 15.35 16.74
N PRO A 79 -1.59 16.57 16.78
CA PRO A 79 -1.34 17.62 15.78
C PRO A 79 0.16 17.88 15.50
N ASN A 80 0.97 17.90 16.56
CA ASN A 80 2.41 18.15 16.48
C ASN A 80 3.28 16.89 16.65
N GLY A 81 2.67 15.70 16.73
CA GLY A 81 3.38 14.45 16.96
C GLY A 81 3.77 13.76 15.66
N ILE A 82 4.88 13.02 15.68
CA ILE A 82 5.30 12.15 14.57
C ILE A 82 4.64 10.76 14.62
N ARG A 83 3.93 10.46 15.72
CA ARG A 83 3.32 9.15 15.96
C ARG A 83 2.11 8.99 15.04
N PRO A 84 2.08 7.98 14.16
CA PRO A 84 0.93 7.75 13.31
C PRO A 84 -0.28 7.32 14.14
N ASN A 85 -1.48 7.72 13.69
CA ASN A 85 -2.71 7.12 14.18
C ASN A 85 -2.81 5.70 13.60
N ARG A 86 -3.03 4.73 14.49
CA ARG A 86 -3.04 3.31 14.16
C ARG A 86 -4.31 2.60 14.66
N ALA A 87 -5.31 3.35 15.11
CA ALA A 87 -6.60 2.78 15.49
C ALA A 87 -7.31 2.22 14.24
N THR A 88 -8.04 1.12 14.42
CA THR A 88 -9.01 0.60 13.44
C THR A 88 -10.41 0.71 14.03
N VAL A 89 -11.42 0.18 13.32
CA VAL A 89 -12.81 0.18 13.77
C VAL A 89 -12.95 -0.57 15.10
N SER A 90 -12.38 -1.77 15.20
CA SER A 90 -12.51 -2.63 16.39
C SER A 90 -11.21 -2.84 17.18
N GLY A 91 -10.12 -2.17 16.82
CA GLY A 91 -8.81 -2.40 17.45
C GLY A 91 -7.75 -1.37 17.12
N TYR A 92 -6.48 -1.79 17.12
CA TYR A 92 -5.35 -0.94 16.73
C TYR A 92 -4.15 -1.76 16.25
N TRP A 93 -3.36 -1.19 15.35
CA TRP A 93 -2.09 -1.75 14.91
C TRP A 93 -0.98 -1.44 15.93
N LYS A 94 -0.35 -2.49 16.46
CA LYS A 94 0.83 -2.39 17.35
C LYS A 94 2.10 -2.52 16.51
N ALA A 95 3.07 -1.60 16.70
CA ALA A 95 4.39 -1.75 16.09
C ALA A 95 5.08 -2.99 16.65
N THR A 96 5.74 -3.76 15.79
CA THR A 96 6.57 -4.91 16.17
C THR A 96 7.89 -4.86 15.39
N GLY A 97 8.97 -5.32 16.01
CA GLY A 97 10.31 -5.27 15.41
C GLY A 97 10.99 -3.90 15.52
N THR A 98 12.14 -3.78 14.85
CA THR A 98 12.94 -2.55 14.76
C THR A 98 12.82 -1.99 13.34
N ASP A 99 12.75 -0.66 13.22
CA ASP A 99 12.73 0.01 11.91
C ASP A 99 13.96 -0.39 11.09
N LYS A 100 13.72 -0.84 9.85
CA LYS A 100 14.76 -1.19 8.88
C LYS A 100 14.92 -0.03 7.90
N ALA A 101 16.14 0.52 7.81
CA ALA A 101 16.45 1.51 6.79
C ALA A 101 16.54 0.85 5.41
N ILE A 102 15.92 1.48 4.41
CA ILE A 102 15.95 1.05 3.01
C ILE A 102 16.79 2.07 2.25
N TYR A 103 17.87 1.61 1.63
CA TYR A 103 18.80 2.43 0.86
C TYR A 103 18.67 2.08 -0.62
N SER A 104 18.78 3.08 -1.50
CA SER A 104 19.05 2.84 -2.92
C SER A 104 20.54 2.58 -3.09
N GLY A 105 20.91 1.57 -3.88
CA GLY A 105 22.30 1.26 -4.21
C GLY A 105 23.08 2.39 -4.88
#